data_AF-A0A2M7PPF8-F1
#
_entry.id   AF-A0A2M7PPF8-F1
#
_cell.length_a   1.000
_cell.length_b   1.000
_cell.length_c   1.000
_cell.angle_alpha   90.00
_cell.angle_beta   90.00
_cell.angle_gamma   90.00
#
_symmetry.space_group_name_H-M   'P 1'
#
loop_
_entity.id
_entity.type
_entity.pdbx_description
1 polymer ?
#
loop_
_entity_poly.entity_id
_entity_poly.type
_entity_poly.pdbx_seq_one_letter_code
_entity_poly.pdbx_strand_id
1 'polypeptide(L)' 'MEITSRQKEFLVVLIELYQQKGSPIHYCEVAQKLGVSKWTAYDMLQLLHQEGFLNVEYIIPKSDQYKLCKLGR' A
#
# COMPACT_ATOMS: atom_id res chain seq x y z
N MET A 1 21.76 3.71 -1.01
CA MET A 1 20.48 3.51 -0.30
C MET A 1 20.11 2.05 -0.51
N GLU A 2 20.13 1.25 0.54
CA GLU A 2 19.84 -0.19 0.44
C GLU A 2 18.44 -0.44 0.98
N ILE A 3 17.58 -1.01 0.13
CA ILE A 3 16.24 -1.41 0.53
C ILE A 3 16.33 -2.56 1.53
N THR A 4 15.62 -2.46 2.65
CA THR A 4 15.54 -3.57 3.61
C THR A 4 14.76 -4.74 2.99
N SER A 5 15.00 -5.96 3.47
CA SER A 5 14.26 -7.14 3.00
C SER A 5 12.75 -6.96 3.13
N ARG A 6 12.30 -6.33 4.23
CA ARG A 6 10.88 -6.08 4.46
C ARG A 6 10.31 -5.05 3.48
N GLN A 7 11.00 -3.94 3.23
CA GLN A 7 10.59 -2.97 2.21
C GLN A 7 10.51 -3.62 0.82
N LYS A 8 11.44 -4.53 0.51
CA LYS A 8 11.44 -5.29 -0.74
C LYS A 8 10.22 -6.20 -0.87
N GLU A 9 9.80 -6.88 0.19
CA GLU A 9 8.57 -7.69 0.21
C GLU A 9 7.33 -6.82 -0.10
N PHE A 10 7.24 -5.63 0.48
CA PHE A 10 6.15 -4.69 0.19
C PHE A 10 6.12 -4.27 -1.29
N LEU A 11 7.29 -3.96 -1.87
CA LEU A 11 7.37 -3.60 -3.29
C LEU A 11 7.00 -4.77 -4.21
N VAL A 12 7.49 -5.98 -3.93
CA VAL A 12 7.16 -7.17 -4.73
C VAL A 12 5.64 -7.40 -4.73
N VAL A 13 5.02 -7.40 -3.55
CA VAL A 13 3.57 -7.56 -3.44
C VAL A 13 2.80 -6.45 -4.14
N LEU A 14 3.25 -5.19 -4.02
CA LEU A 14 2.62 -4.07 -4.71
C LEU A 14 2.67 -4.26 -6.24
N ILE A 15 3.82 -4.67 -6.78
CA ILE A 15 4.01 -4.92 -8.21
C ILE A 15 3.13 -6.09 -8.67
N GLU A 16 3.08 -7.19 -7.92
CA GLU A 16 2.21 -8.32 -8.23
C GLU A 16 0.74 -7.92 -8.29
N LEU A 17 0.27 -7.14 -7.30
CA LEU A 17 -1.11 -6.65 -7.27
C LEU A 17 -1.39 -5.70 -8.44
N TYR A 18 -0.45 -4.81 -8.75
CA TYR A 18 -0.58 -3.89 -9.88
C TYR A 18 -0.62 -4.63 -11.22
N GLN A 19 0.22 -5.65 -11.42
CA GLN A 19 0.22 -6.48 -12.62
C GLN A 19 -1.06 -7.30 -12.76
N GLN A 20 -1.64 -7.77 -11.65
CA GLN A 20 -2.90 -8.52 -11.66
C GLN A 20 -4.11 -7.63 -11.96
N LYS A 21 -4.14 -6.41 -11.44
CA LYS A 21 -5.30 -5.51 -11.53
C LYS A 21 -5.24 -4.55 -12.73
N GLY A 22 -4.03 -4.18 -13.16
CA GLY A 22 -3.79 -3.17 -14.20
C GLY A 22 -4.18 -1.74 -13.79
N SER A 23 -4.40 -1.49 -12.50
CA SER A 23 -4.84 -0.20 -11.96
C SER A 23 -4.10 0.15 -10.67
N PRO A 24 -4.13 1.42 -10.22
CA PRO A 24 -3.62 1.80 -8.91
C PRO A 24 -4.19 0.90 -7.79
N ILE A 25 -3.32 0.52 -6.86
CA ILE A 25 -3.61 -0.42 -5.77
C ILE A 25 -3.86 0.36 -4.49
N HIS A 26 -4.93 0.00 -3.79
CA HIS A 26 -5.20 0.58 -2.47
C HIS A 26 -4.28 -0.07 -1.43
N TYR A 27 -3.71 0.72 -0.51
CA TYR A 27 -2.80 0.21 0.52
C TYR A 27 -3.40 -0.92 1.39
N CYS A 28 -4.73 -0.99 1.49
CA CYS A 28 -5.40 -2.07 2.19
C CYS A 28 -5.34 -3.42 1.45
N GLU A 29 -5.21 -3.44 0.13
CA GLU A 29 -5.01 -4.68 -0.64
C GLU A 29 -3.61 -5.25 -0.35
N VAL A 30 -2.60 -4.37 -0.28
CA VAL A 30 -1.23 -4.71 0.14
C VAL A 30 -1.23 -5.24 1.59
N ALA A 31 -1.95 -4.57 2.49
CA ALA A 31 -2.08 -5.00 3.87
C ALA A 31 -2.67 -6.41 4.01
N GLN A 32 -3.73 -6.70 3.26
CA GLN A 32 -4.38 -8.02 3.23
C GLN A 32 -3.45 -9.11 2.70
N LYS A 33 -2.75 -8.83 1.61
CA LYS A 33 -1.84 -9.80 0.99
C LYS A 33 -0.65 -10.15 1.89
N LEU A 34 -0.12 -9.17 2.62
CA LEU A 34 1.01 -9.34 3.54
C LEU A 34 0.58 -9.76 4.96
N GLY A 35 -0.72 -9.82 5.27
CA GLY A 35 -1.22 -10.13 6.61
C GLY A 35 -0.81 -9.11 7.67
N VAL A 36 -0.65 -7.84 7.29
CA VAL A 36 -0.26 -6.74 8.19
C VAL A 36 -1.43 -5.80 8.46
N SER A 37 -1.31 -4.98 9.51
CA SER A 37 -2.30 -3.95 9.78
C SER A 37 -2.33 -2.89 8.65
N LYS A 38 -3.49 -2.25 8.47
CA LYS A 38 -3.65 -1.15 7.51
C LYS A 38 -2.69 0.02 7.77
N TRP A 39 -2.38 0.29 9.05
CA TRP A 39 -1.46 1.34 9.46
C TRP A 39 -0.03 0.99 9.07
N THR A 40 0.38 -0.26 9.33
CA THR A 40 1.70 -0.77 8.93
C THR A 40 1.89 -0.68 7.42
N ALA A 41 0.87 -1.04 6.62
CA ALA A 41 0.97 -0.91 5.18
C ALA A 41 1.01 0.54 4.71
N TYR A 42 0.22 1.42 5.33
CA TYR A 42 0.26 2.85 5.05
C TYR A 42 1.65 3.44 5.33
N ASP A 43 2.19 3.22 6.53
CA ASP A 43 3.49 3.75 6.95
C ASP A 43 4.63 3.23 6.06
N MET A 44 4.61 1.93 5.73
CA MET A 44 5.65 1.34 4.86
C MET A 44 5.59 1.89 3.44
N LEU A 45 4.39 2.07 2.88
CA LEU A 45 4.23 2.63 1.53
C LEU A 45 4.57 4.14 1.51
N GLN A 46 4.25 4.89 2.56
CA GLN A 46 4.70 6.27 2.72
C GLN A 46 6.21 6.38 2.78
N LEU A 47 6.86 5.51 3.55
CA LEU A 47 8.31 5.48 3.63
C LEU A 47 8.91 5.19 2.26
N LEU A 48 8.43 4.15 1.56
CA LEU A 48 8.87 3.83 0.21
C LEU A 48 8.63 4.96 -0.81
N HIS A 49 7.57 5.75 -0.62
CA HIS A 49 7.31 6.95 -1.42
C HIS A 49 8.34 8.05 -1.15
N GLN A 50 8.64 8.34 0.11
CA GLN A 50 9.64 9.33 0.52
C GLN A 50 11.04 9.00 0.00
N GLU A 51 11.37 7.71 -0.05
CA GLU A 51 12.62 7.20 -0.59
C GLU A 51 12.65 7.17 -2.14
N GLY A 52 11.54 7.51 -2.80
CA GLY A 52 11.44 7.62 -4.27
C GLY A 52 11.18 6.30 -5.00
N PHE A 53 10.81 5.21 -4.30
CA PHE A 53 10.55 3.90 -4.92
C PHE A 53 9.16 3.76 -5.53
N LEU A 54 8.18 4.56 -5.10
CA LEU A 54 6.80 4.51 -5.59
C LEU A 54 6.14 5.88 -5.60
N ASN A 55 5.07 6.02 -6.38
CA ASN A 55 4.23 7.20 -6.37
C ASN A 55 2.89 6.90 -5.67
N VAL A 56 2.42 7.83 -4.84
CA VAL A 56 1.13 7.71 -4.14
C VAL A 56 0.16 8.75 -4.71
N GLU A 57 -1.02 8.30 -5.11
CA GLU A 57 -2.11 9.18 -5.49
C GLU A 57 -3.11 9.30 -4.34
N TYR A 58 -3.35 10.53 -3.90
CA TYR A 58 -4.35 10.81 -2.87
C TYR A 58 -5.68 11.16 -3.53
N ILE A 59 -6.60 10.21 -3.52
CA ILE A 59 -7.98 10.43 -3.96
C ILE A 59 -8.77 10.89 -2.74
N ILE A 60 -9.18 12.16 -2.72
CA ILE A 60 -10.10 12.68 -1.71
C ILE A 60 -11.52 12.49 -2.24
N PRO A 61 -12.32 11.56 -1.70
CA PRO A 61 -13.72 11.40 -2.11
C PRO A 61 -14.51 12.67 -1.74
N LYS A 62 -15.44 13.09 -2.61
CA LYS A 62 -16.35 14.21 -2.31
C LYS A 62 -17.49 13.83 -1.34
N SER A 63 -17.61 12.57 -0.94
CA SER A 63 -18.72 12.04 -0.14
C SER A 63 -18.26 10.88 0.74
N ASP A 64 -18.82 10.82 1.95
CA ASP A 64 -18.52 9.94 3.12
C ASP A 64 -18.58 8.40 2.89
N GLN A 65 -18.55 7.93 1.64
CA GLN A 65 -18.56 6.51 1.29
C GLN A 65 -17.15 5.90 1.18
N TYR A 66 -16.19 6.36 1.99
CA TYR A 66 -14.95 5.61 2.11
C TYR A 66 -15.19 4.37 2.96
N LYS A 67 -15.28 3.21 2.29
CA LYS A 67 -15.08 1.92 2.93
C LYS A 67 -13.63 1.88 3.42
N LEU A 68 -13.37 2.48 4.58
CA LEU A 68 -12.17 2.15 5.36
C LEU A 68 -12.21 0.64 5.52
N CYS A 69 -11.26 -0.07 4.91
CA CYS A 69 -11.18 -1.52 5.07
C CYS A 69 -11.17 -1.81 6.58
N LYS A 70 -12.23 -2.46 7.04
CA LYS A 70 -12.46 -2.82 8.43
C LYS A 70 -11.54 -3.98 8.81
N LEU A 71 -10.24 -3.76 8.75
CA LEU A 71 -9.26 -4.65 9.36
C LEU A 71 -8.99 -4.06 10.73
N GLY A 72 -9.72 -4.64 11.69
CA GLY A 72 -9.52 -4.43 13.12
C GLY A 72 -8.12 -4.85 13.54
N ARG A 73 -7.75 -4.39 14.74
CA ARG A 73 -6.47 -4.69 15.41
C ARG A 73 -6.15 -6.18 15.42
#